data_AF-A0A7T5UX67-F1
#
_entry.id   AF-A0A7T5UX67-F1
#
_cell.length_a   1.000
_cell.length_b   1.000
_cell.length_c   1.000
_cell.angle_alpha   90.00
_cell.angle_beta   90.00
_cell.angle_gamma   90.00
#
_symmetry.space_group_name_H-M   'P 1'
#
loop_
_entity.id
_entity.type
_entity.pdbx_description
1 polymer ?
#
loop_
_entity_poly.entity_id
_entity_poly.type
_entity_poly.pdbx_seq_one_letter_code
_entity_poly.pdbx_strand_id
1 'polypeptide(L)'
;MFERARKLIFLLVGFFVFSGFLMLADSAQAANSVVRGQAYWGNKGYIYFSCTDDVIGNRFDEVANLNGGTRYVAPAALLFHFYAEPCDKFVHGVEINTSNIFLGKAWNPSMGYISFEYDGVNAPPDYDFAAAHCPTCSTGTNCIACYDESDQSVYGYARIEYNGDWIKLNSTSSVPVKLQSNDLDPVLPGYSVSSGDFVGTASAGSFNDISFNCESEDYPGLGTCDTRQYKVYVKNLRLGRLSAPNWSYSSACTGNALQAVLRWGKLSGTQTAYEVIVNDSNVMSTTSGAFVCWSEKVNNPSATQYIISNSNPYCGNRLQYGTAYYWWIRAYDEENNPTEWYQYVSNSIADTDQNLDGNAMTFQTFKHEFPNPFFSWAPLEVMTGTTTTFTSDSYAYLTANPQLPVSCEPGRCSYFWTTTDADATIYATTSAVTGINFFTATNTRVTLSVTDAEGYVCSSSSPEFRVNYDLPIWHEIKAQ
;
A
#
# COMPACT_ATOMS: atom_id res chain seq x y z
N MET A 1 -46.07 -37.37 28.10
CA MET A 1 -44.62 -37.64 28.05
C MET A 1 -43.98 -37.16 26.73
N PHE A 2 -44.59 -37.46 25.58
CA PHE A 2 -44.14 -37.04 24.25
C PHE A 2 -43.98 -35.52 24.03
N GLU A 3 -44.87 -34.71 24.60
CA GLU A 3 -44.84 -33.25 24.40
C GLU A 3 -43.68 -32.56 25.14
N ARG A 4 -43.27 -33.09 26.30
CA ARG A 4 -42.11 -32.60 27.05
C ARG A 4 -40.80 -32.92 26.33
N ALA A 5 -40.71 -34.07 25.68
CA ALA A 5 -39.54 -34.46 24.89
C ALA A 5 -39.34 -33.55 23.66
N ARG A 6 -40.42 -33.16 22.96
CA ARG A 6 -40.34 -32.21 21.83
C ARG A 6 -39.85 -30.83 22.25
N LYS A 7 -40.34 -30.29 23.36
CA LYS A 7 -39.88 -28.99 23.88
C LYS A 7 -38.40 -29.02 24.27
N LEU A 8 -37.94 -30.12 24.89
CA LEU A 8 -36.54 -30.29 25.26
C LEU A 8 -35.60 -30.37 24.04
N ILE A 9 -36.01 -31.11 22.99
CA ILE A 9 -35.23 -31.22 21.75
C ILE A 9 -35.16 -29.87 21.03
N PHE A 10 -36.27 -29.13 20.95
CA PHE A 10 -36.27 -27.80 20.32
C PHE A 10 -35.36 -26.81 21.05
N LEU A 11 -35.33 -26.88 22.39
CA LEU A 11 -34.48 -26.04 23.23
C LEU A 11 -33.00 -26.40 23.08
N LEU A 12 -32.68 -27.69 22.97
CA LEU A 12 -31.32 -28.17 22.71
C LEU A 12 -30.83 -27.78 21.31
N VAL A 13 -31.65 -27.92 20.27
CA VAL A 13 -31.27 -27.49 18.91
C VAL A 13 -31.09 -25.96 18.86
N GLY A 14 -31.98 -25.20 19.50
CA GLY A 14 -31.81 -23.75 19.62
C GLY A 14 -30.52 -23.36 20.32
N PHE A 15 -30.17 -24.05 21.42
CA PHE A 15 -28.92 -23.81 22.15
C PHE A 15 -27.69 -24.17 21.31
N PHE A 16 -27.69 -25.29 20.58
CA PHE A 16 -26.56 -25.68 19.72
C PHE A 16 -26.39 -24.77 18.50
N VAL A 17 -27.48 -24.29 17.88
CA VAL A 17 -27.40 -23.32 16.78
C VAL A 17 -26.90 -21.97 17.28
N PHE A 18 -27.39 -21.50 18.43
CA PHE A 18 -26.96 -20.21 19.00
C PHE A 18 -25.51 -20.26 19.52
N SER A 19 -25.11 -21.37 20.14
CA SER A 19 -23.71 -21.59 20.57
C SER A 19 -22.76 -21.79 19.39
N GLY A 20 -23.24 -22.42 18.31
CA GLY A 20 -22.51 -22.54 17.04
C GLY A 20 -22.27 -21.19 16.38
N PHE A 21 -23.25 -20.28 16.42
CA PHE A 21 -23.07 -18.89 15.96
C PHE A 21 -22.07 -18.10 16.81
N LEU A 22 -22.00 -18.34 18.12
CA LEU A 22 -21.02 -17.70 19.00
C LEU A 22 -19.59 -18.26 18.86
N MET A 23 -19.45 -19.52 18.42
CA MET A 23 -18.14 -20.13 18.17
C MET A 23 -17.62 -19.97 16.72
N LEU A 24 -18.49 -19.60 15.78
CA LEU A 24 -18.15 -19.32 14.38
C LEU A 24 -18.23 -17.83 14.01
N ALA A 25 -18.54 -16.96 14.98
CA ALA A 25 -18.30 -15.54 14.81
C ALA A 25 -16.79 -15.35 14.79
N ASP A 26 -16.19 -15.40 13.60
CA ASP A 26 -14.86 -14.86 13.34
C ASP A 26 -14.86 -13.46 13.95
N SER A 27 -14.12 -13.30 15.04
CA SER A 27 -13.87 -12.01 15.63
C SER A 27 -13.13 -11.19 14.58
N ALA A 28 -13.87 -10.34 13.85
CA ALA A 28 -13.26 -9.18 13.25
C ALA A 28 -12.50 -8.49 14.38
N GLN A 29 -11.17 -8.36 14.25
CA GLN A 29 -10.37 -7.63 15.22
C GLN A 29 -11.04 -6.27 15.43
N ALA A 30 -11.53 -6.02 16.64
CA ALA A 30 -12.17 -4.76 16.96
C ALA A 30 -11.14 -3.63 16.79
N ALA A 31 -11.39 -2.73 15.83
CA ALA A 31 -11.14 -1.28 15.76
C ALA A 31 -9.80 -0.67 16.26
N ASN A 32 -9.24 -1.13 17.38
CA ASN A 32 -8.05 -0.55 18.01
C ASN A 32 -6.78 -1.33 17.63
N SER A 33 -5.70 -0.59 17.42
CA SER A 33 -4.39 -1.10 17.03
C SER A 33 -3.51 -1.29 18.26
N VAL A 34 -3.25 -2.54 18.63
CA VAL A 34 -2.36 -2.94 19.72
C VAL A 34 -0.92 -2.56 19.38
N VAL A 35 -0.29 -1.85 20.32
CA VAL A 35 1.12 -1.49 20.28
C VAL A 35 1.92 -2.54 21.07
N ARG A 36 3.00 -3.03 20.46
CA ARG A 36 3.85 -4.09 20.98
C ARG A 36 5.32 -3.66 20.98
N GLY A 37 6.13 -4.45 21.68
CA GLY A 37 7.57 -4.32 21.75
C GLY A 37 8.06 -3.53 22.96
N GLN A 38 9.28 -3.02 22.85
CA GLN A 38 10.00 -2.36 23.94
C GLN A 38 10.72 -1.11 23.46
N ALA A 39 10.61 -0.03 24.24
CA ALA A 39 11.39 1.20 24.05
C ALA A 39 12.53 1.27 25.07
N TYR A 40 13.68 1.82 24.68
CA TYR A 40 14.85 1.94 25.55
C TYR A 40 14.89 3.28 26.26
N TRP A 41 15.10 3.27 27.58
CA TRP A 41 15.13 4.46 28.42
C TRP A 41 16.45 4.61 29.18
N GLY A 42 17.58 4.33 28.52
CA GLY A 42 18.90 4.54 29.10
C GLY A 42 19.08 3.78 30.42
N ASN A 43 19.40 4.52 31.48
CA ASN A 43 19.64 3.98 32.82
C ASN A 43 18.37 3.49 33.55
N LYS A 44 17.17 3.73 32.99
CA LYS A 44 15.89 3.26 33.53
C LYS A 44 15.43 1.92 32.93
N GLY A 45 16.23 1.36 32.02
CA GLY A 45 15.93 0.09 31.35
C GLY A 45 14.91 0.24 30.23
N TYR A 46 14.13 -0.80 29.98
CA TYR A 46 13.13 -0.85 28.91
C TYR A 46 11.72 -0.50 29.40
N ILE A 47 10.92 0.07 28.51
CA ILE A 47 9.47 0.25 28.67
C ILE A 47 8.77 -0.77 27.78
N TYR A 48 7.90 -1.59 28.34
CA TYR A 48 7.17 -2.64 27.65
C TYR A 48 5.74 -2.18 27.35
N PHE A 49 5.32 -2.31 26.09
CA PHE A 49 4.03 -1.78 25.62
C PHE A 49 2.88 -2.79 25.73
N SER A 50 3.18 -4.05 26.05
CA SER A 50 2.18 -5.09 26.31
C SER A 50 2.75 -6.13 27.27
N CYS A 51 1.87 -6.71 28.08
CA CYS A 51 2.15 -7.86 28.95
C CYS A 51 2.92 -9.00 28.25
N THR A 52 2.64 -9.22 26.96
CA THR A 52 3.26 -10.29 26.18
C THR A 52 4.67 -9.98 25.70
N ASP A 53 5.11 -8.72 25.84
CA ASP A 53 6.48 -8.27 25.54
C ASP A 53 7.35 -8.18 26.80
N ASP A 54 6.73 -8.29 27.98
CA ASP A 54 7.45 -8.29 29.25
C ASP A 54 8.45 -9.45 29.28
N VAL A 55 9.74 -9.13 29.49
CA VAL A 55 10.77 -10.15 29.67
C VAL A 55 10.82 -10.54 31.15
N ILE A 56 10.53 -11.81 31.47
CA ILE A 56 10.41 -12.30 32.85
C ILE A 56 11.44 -13.40 33.13
N GLY A 57 12.30 -13.14 34.11
CA GLY A 57 13.31 -14.06 34.61
C GLY A 57 14.46 -13.32 35.29
N ASN A 58 15.17 -14.00 36.19
CA ASN A 58 16.45 -13.51 36.67
C ASN A 58 17.46 -13.66 35.52
N ARG A 59 17.78 -12.56 34.85
CA ARG A 59 18.76 -12.46 33.76
C ARG A 59 20.22 -12.66 34.25
N PHE A 60 20.46 -13.63 35.14
CA PHE A 60 21.79 -14.01 35.61
C PHE A 60 22.68 -14.56 34.47
N ASP A 61 22.10 -14.88 33.32
CA ASP A 61 22.76 -15.38 32.12
C ASP A 61 23.05 -14.30 31.08
N GLU A 62 22.46 -13.10 31.19
CA GLU A 62 22.83 -11.99 30.32
C GLU A 62 24.16 -11.37 30.76
N VAL A 63 25.13 -11.33 29.84
CA VAL A 63 26.50 -10.83 30.07
C VAL A 63 26.53 -9.41 30.67
N ALA A 64 25.55 -8.57 30.33
CA ALA A 64 25.42 -7.22 30.89
C ALA A 64 25.08 -7.20 32.40
N ASN A 65 24.32 -8.19 32.90
CA ASN A 65 23.95 -8.32 34.32
C ASN A 65 24.99 -9.11 35.13
N LEU A 66 25.84 -9.89 34.45
CA LEU A 66 27.03 -10.53 35.02
C LEU A 66 28.19 -9.53 35.25
N ASN A 67 28.18 -8.37 34.57
CA ASN A 67 29.21 -7.33 34.70
C ASN A 67 29.13 -6.49 35.98
N GLY A 68 28.26 -6.84 36.94
CA GLY A 68 28.36 -6.40 38.35
C GLY A 68 29.56 -7.01 39.11
N GLY A 69 30.40 -7.81 38.44
CA GLY A 69 31.52 -8.58 39.00
C GLY A 69 32.74 -7.80 39.49
N THR A 70 32.58 -6.69 40.23
CA THR A 70 33.63 -6.20 41.15
C THR A 70 33.13 -5.72 42.52
N ARG A 71 31.83 -5.73 42.81
CA ARG A 71 31.33 -5.50 44.18
C ARG A 71 30.37 -6.60 44.60
N TYR A 72 30.90 -7.53 45.38
CA TYR A 72 30.12 -8.41 46.24
C TYR A 72 29.24 -7.56 47.16
N VAL A 73 27.98 -7.35 46.78
CA VAL A 73 26.94 -6.96 47.72
C VAL A 73 26.26 -8.23 48.17
N ALA A 74 26.17 -8.43 49.48
CA ALA A 74 25.48 -9.56 50.11
C ALA A 74 24.09 -9.77 49.47
N PRO A 75 23.61 -11.01 49.36
CA PRO A 75 22.38 -11.30 48.64
C PRO A 75 21.26 -10.49 49.26
N ALA A 76 20.64 -9.62 48.48
CA ALA A 76 19.36 -9.02 48.84
C ALA A 76 18.35 -10.18 48.90
N ALA A 77 18.26 -10.80 50.07
CA ALA A 77 17.17 -11.68 50.42
C ALA A 77 15.89 -10.83 50.33
N LEU A 78 14.94 -11.28 49.51
CA LEU A 78 13.68 -10.62 49.13
C LEU A 78 13.95 -9.53 48.07
N LEU A 79 13.90 -9.85 46.77
CA LEU A 79 12.66 -9.97 46.01
C LEU A 79 12.82 -11.04 44.91
N PHE A 80 12.30 -12.24 45.19
CA PHE A 80 12.02 -13.26 44.18
C PHE A 80 10.70 -12.91 43.49
N HIS A 81 10.71 -12.67 42.18
CA HIS A 81 9.48 -12.67 41.38
C HIS A 81 9.72 -13.43 40.06
N PHE A 82 9.12 -14.61 39.97
CA PHE A 82 8.70 -15.28 38.72
C PHE A 82 7.19 -14.94 38.56
N TYR A 83 6.62 -14.63 37.38
CA TYR A 83 6.25 -15.52 36.26
C TYR A 83 5.78 -14.72 35.04
N ALA A 84 5.93 -15.30 33.83
CA ALA A 84 5.17 -14.97 32.61
C ALA A 84 4.11 -16.05 32.35
N GLU A 85 2.86 -15.72 32.68
CA GLU A 85 1.59 -15.99 31.97
C GLU A 85 0.79 -14.68 32.14
N PRO A 86 -0.02 -14.24 31.16
CA PRO A 86 -0.20 -12.82 30.85
C PRO A 86 -0.89 -12.08 32.00
N CYS A 87 -0.10 -11.44 32.84
CA CYS A 87 -0.54 -10.40 33.77
C CYS A 87 -1.59 -10.78 34.82
N ASP A 88 -1.41 -11.88 35.55
CA ASP A 88 -2.33 -12.37 36.60
C ASP A 88 -2.75 -11.35 37.69
N LYS A 89 -2.04 -10.22 37.84
CA LYS A 89 -2.39 -9.16 38.80
C LYS A 89 -2.44 -7.75 38.20
N PHE A 90 -1.90 -7.55 37.01
CA PHE A 90 -1.40 -6.25 36.55
C PHE A 90 -1.41 -6.18 35.02
N VAL A 91 -2.61 -6.31 34.42
CA VAL A 91 -2.79 -6.27 32.96
C VAL A 91 -2.53 -4.87 32.43
N HIS A 92 -1.57 -4.76 31.50
CA HIS A 92 -1.27 -3.54 30.75
C HIS A 92 -1.10 -3.82 29.26
N GLY A 93 -1.30 -2.77 28.49
CA GLY A 93 -1.27 -2.78 27.04
C GLY A 93 -1.54 -1.36 26.55
N VAL A 94 -0.84 -0.98 25.50
CA VAL A 94 -1.07 0.28 24.80
C VAL A 94 -1.78 -0.01 23.49
N GLU A 95 -2.78 0.78 23.16
CA GLU A 95 -3.51 0.69 21.90
C GLU A 95 -3.75 2.06 21.28
N ILE A 96 -3.90 2.10 19.96
CA ILE A 96 -4.34 3.27 19.21
C ILE A 96 -5.75 3.00 18.71
N ASN A 97 -6.72 3.78 19.15
CA ASN A 97 -8.11 3.59 18.71
C ASN A 97 -8.36 4.10 17.29
N THR A 98 -9.59 3.92 16.77
CA THR A 98 -9.99 4.38 15.42
C THR A 98 -9.97 5.89 15.22
N SER A 99 -9.94 6.68 16.29
CA SER A 99 -9.75 8.13 16.24
C SER A 99 -8.27 8.52 16.36
N ASN A 100 -7.36 7.54 16.20
CA ASN A 100 -5.92 7.67 16.36
C ASN A 100 -5.48 8.16 17.75
N ILE A 101 -6.24 7.88 18.81
CA ILE A 101 -5.89 8.25 20.19
C ILE A 101 -5.18 7.07 20.87
N PHE A 102 -4.10 7.35 21.60
CA PHE A 102 -3.42 6.36 22.43
C PHE A 102 -4.18 6.13 23.73
N LEU A 103 -4.34 4.87 24.10
CA LEU A 103 -5.03 4.42 25.31
C LEU A 103 -4.20 3.37 26.05
N GLY A 104 -4.60 3.08 27.29
CA GLY A 104 -3.98 2.07 28.13
C GLY A 104 -2.65 2.50 28.77
N LYS A 105 -1.83 1.51 29.10
CA LYS A 105 -0.63 1.68 29.94
C LYS A 105 0.53 0.83 29.42
N ALA A 106 1.73 1.39 29.49
CA ALA A 106 2.99 0.67 29.36
C ALA A 106 3.62 0.46 30.75
N TRP A 107 4.58 -0.46 30.84
CA TRP A 107 5.24 -0.80 32.10
C TRP A 107 6.75 -0.59 32.04
N ASN A 108 7.31 0.01 33.08
CA ASN A 108 8.74 0.07 33.32
C ASN A 108 9.08 -0.49 34.72
N PRO A 109 10.02 -1.42 34.85
CA PRO A 109 10.37 -2.02 36.15
C PRO A 109 10.88 -1.02 37.21
N SER A 110 11.50 0.09 36.78
CA SER A 110 12.08 1.10 37.68
C SER A 110 11.13 2.25 37.99
N MET A 111 10.20 2.56 37.08
CA MET A 111 9.35 3.76 37.11
C MET A 111 7.86 3.44 37.26
N GLY A 112 7.47 2.15 37.21
CA GLY A 112 6.09 1.71 37.32
C GLY A 112 5.31 1.89 36.02
N TYR A 113 4.00 2.12 36.14
CA TYR A 113 3.10 2.32 35.00
C TYR A 113 3.31 3.68 34.34
N ILE A 114 3.26 3.66 33.01
CA ILE A 114 3.22 4.84 32.16
C ILE A 114 1.86 4.84 31.45
N SER A 115 1.00 5.77 31.84
CA SER A 115 -0.36 5.89 31.32
C SER A 115 -0.42 6.78 30.08
N PHE A 116 -1.19 6.33 29.08
CA PHE A 116 -1.61 7.13 27.92
C PHE A 116 -3.04 7.68 28.09
N GLU A 117 -3.61 7.51 29.29
CA GLU A 117 -4.94 7.99 29.65
C GLU A 117 -4.85 9.09 30.72
N TYR A 118 -5.71 10.09 30.58
CA TYR A 118 -5.90 11.12 31.61
C TYR A 118 -6.92 10.67 32.64
N ASP A 119 -6.49 10.57 33.90
CA ASP A 119 -7.32 10.22 35.06
C ASP A 119 -8.10 11.41 35.64
N GLY A 120 -8.04 12.59 35.00
CA GLY A 120 -8.68 13.82 35.48
C GLY A 120 -7.88 14.58 36.53
N VAL A 121 -6.69 14.12 36.92
CA VAL A 121 -5.85 14.73 37.95
C VAL A 121 -4.51 15.14 37.36
N ASN A 122 -4.09 16.40 37.54
CA ASN A 122 -2.88 16.99 36.94
C ASN A 122 -2.91 16.86 35.41
N ALA A 123 -3.41 17.85 34.68
CA ALA A 123 -3.40 17.81 33.21
C ALA A 123 -1.95 17.85 32.65
N PRO A 124 -1.74 17.40 31.40
CA PRO A 124 -0.49 17.67 30.69
C PRO A 124 -0.13 19.17 30.70
N PRO A 125 1.16 19.51 30.54
CA PRO A 125 1.60 20.90 30.59
C PRO A 125 0.92 21.80 29.54
N ASP A 126 0.64 21.28 28.36
CA ASP A 126 -0.02 21.98 27.25
C ASP A 126 -0.78 21.00 26.33
N TYR A 127 -1.61 21.57 25.45
CA TYR A 127 -2.38 20.87 24.42
C TYR A 127 -2.19 21.53 23.06
N ASP A 128 -1.05 22.18 22.82
CA ASP A 128 -0.85 23.01 21.62
C ASP A 128 -0.91 22.17 20.32
N PHE A 129 -0.64 20.88 20.42
CA PHE A 129 -0.77 19.91 19.33
C PHE A 129 -2.23 19.64 18.91
N ALA A 130 -3.19 19.85 19.82
CA ALA A 130 -4.58 19.50 19.57
C ALA A 130 -5.20 20.32 18.45
N ALA A 131 -4.87 21.62 18.36
CA ALA A 131 -5.49 22.49 17.37
C ALA A 131 -5.12 22.15 15.91
N ALA A 132 -3.91 21.63 15.68
CA ALA A 132 -3.38 21.38 14.34
C ALA A 132 -3.43 19.89 13.94
N HIS A 133 -3.16 18.98 14.88
CA HIS A 133 -2.91 17.58 14.58
C HIS A 133 -3.94 16.64 15.24
N CYS A 134 -4.46 17.02 16.41
CA CYS A 134 -5.36 16.15 17.18
C CYS A 134 -6.53 16.91 17.81
N PRO A 135 -7.49 17.38 17.00
CA PRO A 135 -8.58 18.25 17.47
C PRO A 135 -9.51 17.56 18.47
N THR A 136 -9.49 16.23 18.51
CA THR A 136 -10.24 15.41 19.46
C THR A 136 -9.60 15.37 20.85
N CYS A 137 -8.37 15.84 21.00
CA CYS A 137 -7.62 15.74 22.24
C CYS A 137 -7.72 16.99 23.11
N SER A 138 -8.32 16.82 24.29
CA SER A 138 -8.52 17.90 25.25
C SER A 138 -8.62 17.33 26.66
N THR A 139 -8.51 18.20 27.66
CA THR A 139 -8.78 17.84 29.05
C THR A 139 -10.21 17.32 29.26
N GLY A 140 -11.18 17.75 28.43
CA GLY A 140 -12.58 17.31 28.51
C GLY A 140 -12.83 15.95 27.85
N THR A 141 -11.92 15.47 26.98
CA THR A 141 -12.01 14.18 26.29
C THR A 141 -11.06 13.14 26.86
N ASN A 142 -10.32 13.48 27.92
CA ASN A 142 -9.30 12.64 28.56
C ASN A 142 -8.22 12.08 27.62
N CYS A 143 -8.10 12.61 26.41
CA CYS A 143 -7.01 12.27 25.50
C CYS A 143 -5.78 13.09 25.88
N ILE A 144 -4.60 12.45 25.89
CA ILE A 144 -3.31 13.11 26.11
C ILE A 144 -2.29 12.83 25.01
N ALA A 145 -2.52 11.83 24.17
CA ALA A 145 -1.66 11.50 23.04
C ALA A 145 -2.46 10.92 21.86
N CYS A 146 -1.94 11.13 20.66
CA CYS A 146 -2.60 10.80 19.40
C CYS A 146 -1.58 10.63 18.27
N TYR A 147 -1.99 9.92 17.22
CA TYR A 147 -1.23 9.71 15.99
C TYR A 147 -1.84 10.54 14.86
N ASP A 148 -1.03 11.33 14.17
CA ASP A 148 -1.43 12.04 12.96
C ASP A 148 -0.98 11.27 11.72
N GLU A 149 -1.94 10.75 10.97
CA GLU A 149 -1.68 9.99 9.74
C GLU A 149 -1.08 10.85 8.61
N SER A 150 -1.27 12.17 8.65
CA SER A 150 -0.84 13.06 7.57
C SER A 150 0.67 13.30 7.56
N ASP A 151 1.29 13.40 8.74
CA ASP A 151 2.73 13.64 8.90
C ASP A 151 3.46 12.47 9.58
N GLN A 152 2.73 11.39 9.86
CA GLN A 152 3.19 10.16 10.50
C GLN A 152 3.75 10.35 11.93
N SER A 153 3.41 11.44 12.61
CA SER A 153 3.96 11.78 13.94
C SER A 153 2.99 11.44 15.08
N VAL A 154 3.57 11.15 16.24
CA VAL A 154 2.83 10.96 17.50
C VAL A 154 2.94 12.23 18.32
N TYR A 155 1.79 12.81 18.65
CA TYR A 155 1.67 14.04 19.40
C TYR A 155 1.19 13.80 20.83
N GLY A 156 1.61 14.68 21.74
CA GLY A 156 1.14 14.71 23.12
C GLY A 156 2.06 14.03 24.12
N TYR A 157 1.46 13.42 25.13
CA TYR A 157 2.13 13.06 26.37
C TYR A 157 1.73 11.66 26.89
N ALA A 158 2.62 11.06 27.67
CA ALA A 158 2.34 9.94 28.55
C ALA A 158 2.75 10.30 29.99
N ARG A 159 2.08 9.71 31.00
CA ARG A 159 2.29 10.06 32.41
C ARG A 159 2.89 8.91 33.19
N ILE A 160 3.93 9.17 33.96
CA ILE A 160 4.49 8.20 34.91
C ILE A 160 3.61 8.21 36.16
N GLU A 161 2.93 7.10 36.46
CA GLU A 161 1.97 7.05 37.58
C GLU A 161 2.65 7.14 38.94
N TYR A 162 3.90 6.65 39.04
CA TYR A 162 4.64 6.60 40.31
C TYR A 162 4.92 7.99 40.90
N ASN A 163 5.29 8.95 40.06
CA ASN A 163 5.69 10.30 40.50
C ASN A 163 4.91 11.45 39.85
N GLY A 164 4.09 11.16 38.83
CA GLY A 164 3.26 12.13 38.13
C GLY A 164 3.98 12.93 37.04
N ASP A 165 5.24 12.62 36.73
CA ASP A 165 6.01 13.30 35.69
C ASP A 165 5.51 12.94 34.28
N TRP A 166 5.72 13.86 33.34
CA TRP A 166 5.28 13.76 31.96
C TRP A 166 6.41 13.36 31.01
N ILE A 167 6.08 12.48 30.08
CA ILE A 167 6.89 12.09 28.93
C ILE A 167 6.26 12.73 27.70
N LYS A 168 6.99 13.60 27.01
CA LYS A 168 6.55 14.27 25.78
C LYS A 168 6.93 13.44 24.56
N LEU A 169 5.95 13.04 23.76
CA LEU A 169 6.14 12.17 22.59
C LEU A 169 6.58 12.97 21.35
N ASN A 170 6.19 14.24 21.25
CA ASN A 170 6.55 15.15 20.17
C ASN A 170 7.64 16.16 20.59
N SER A 171 8.77 15.68 21.10
CA SER A 171 9.86 16.57 21.49
C SER A 171 10.40 17.36 20.29
N THR A 172 10.68 18.65 20.49
CA THR A 172 11.31 19.52 19.47
C THR A 172 12.83 19.53 19.56
N SER A 173 13.42 18.92 20.60
CA SER A 173 14.87 18.90 20.83
C SER A 173 15.56 17.69 20.18
N SER A 174 14.78 16.71 19.74
CA SER A 174 15.22 15.46 19.14
C SER A 174 14.23 15.04 18.04
N VAL A 175 14.51 13.95 17.31
CA VAL A 175 13.55 13.41 16.35
C VAL A 175 12.31 12.94 17.14
N PRO A 176 11.11 13.52 16.89
CA PRO A 176 9.91 13.16 17.63
C PRO A 176 9.49 11.72 17.33
N VAL A 177 8.67 11.14 18.21
CA VAL A 177 8.12 9.81 17.98
C VAL A 177 7.23 9.83 16.74
N LYS A 178 7.50 8.92 15.82
CA LYS A 178 6.75 8.75 14.57
C LYS A 178 6.44 7.28 14.31
N LEU A 179 5.45 7.01 13.49
CA LEU A 179 5.08 5.66 13.05
C LEU A 179 5.34 5.55 11.55
N GLN A 180 6.26 4.68 11.15
CA GLN A 180 6.47 4.39 9.73
C GLN A 180 5.22 3.69 9.21
N SER A 181 4.34 4.42 8.54
CA SER A 181 3.16 3.83 7.89
C SER A 181 3.23 4.01 6.37
N ASN A 182 4.14 4.86 5.86
CA ASN A 182 4.30 5.22 4.46
C ASN A 182 5.66 4.89 3.84
N ASP A 183 5.72 3.79 3.10
CA ASP A 183 6.94 3.43 2.34
C ASP A 183 7.27 4.43 1.21
N LEU A 184 6.29 5.20 0.71
CA LEU A 184 6.53 6.21 -0.34
C LEU A 184 7.03 7.54 0.24
N ASP A 185 6.78 7.79 1.52
CA ASP A 185 7.23 8.99 2.23
C ASP A 185 7.79 8.55 3.60
N PRO A 186 8.96 7.89 3.61
CA PRO A 186 9.48 7.27 4.80
C PRO A 186 9.90 8.31 5.82
N VAL A 187 9.68 8.00 7.10
CA VAL A 187 10.02 8.90 8.21
C VAL A 187 11.54 9.12 8.31
N LEU A 188 12.35 8.13 7.95
CA LEU A 188 13.81 8.21 7.93
C LEU A 188 14.35 8.00 6.51
N PRO A 189 15.40 8.75 6.11
CA PRO A 189 16.11 8.49 4.86
C PRO A 189 16.94 7.19 4.98
N GLY A 190 16.34 6.05 4.66
CA GLY A 190 17.00 4.73 4.70
C GLY A 190 15.99 3.61 4.88
N TYR A 191 15.96 2.65 3.96
CA TYR A 191 14.92 1.63 3.82
C TYR A 191 14.90 0.52 4.90
N SER A 192 15.38 0.76 6.12
CA SER A 192 15.52 -0.30 7.13
C SER A 192 14.32 -0.46 8.08
N VAL A 193 13.47 0.57 8.20
CA VAL A 193 12.31 0.54 9.11
C VAL A 193 11.09 -0.03 8.39
N SER A 194 10.47 -1.06 8.98
CA SER A 194 9.27 -1.69 8.42
C SER A 194 8.02 -0.86 8.68
N SER A 195 7.08 -0.83 7.73
CA SER A 195 5.75 -0.28 7.97
C SER A 195 5.08 -0.93 9.18
N GLY A 196 4.65 -0.11 10.14
CA GLY A 196 4.13 -0.45 11.46
C GLY A 196 5.11 -0.21 12.61
N ASP A 197 6.40 0.01 12.34
CA ASP A 197 7.39 0.26 13.39
C ASP A 197 7.42 1.75 13.78
N PHE A 198 7.52 2.02 15.07
CA PHE A 198 7.77 3.37 15.59
C PHE A 198 9.24 3.72 15.47
N VAL A 199 9.54 5.02 15.37
CA VAL A 199 10.90 5.57 15.34
C VAL A 199 10.95 6.88 16.11
N GLY A 200 12.16 7.32 16.45
CA GLY A 200 12.40 8.57 17.14
C GLY A 200 12.37 8.43 18.65
N THR A 201 12.25 9.57 19.32
CA THR A 201 12.52 9.70 20.76
C THR A 201 11.44 10.52 21.47
N ALA A 202 11.05 10.05 22.65
CA ALA A 202 10.23 10.83 23.58
C ALA A 202 11.10 11.44 24.67
N SER A 203 10.80 12.67 25.07
CA SER A 203 11.55 13.38 26.09
C SER A 203 10.89 13.25 27.45
N ALA A 204 11.65 12.80 28.44
CA ALA A 204 11.19 12.63 29.82
C ALA A 204 11.75 13.73 30.75
N GLY A 205 11.99 14.93 30.23
CA GLY A 205 12.41 16.10 31.00
C GLY A 205 13.74 15.91 31.72
N SER A 206 13.71 15.72 33.05
CA SER A 206 14.91 15.49 33.86
C SER A 206 15.52 14.10 33.73
N PHE A 207 14.86 13.19 33.03
CA PHE A 207 15.38 11.86 32.70
C PHE A 207 15.98 11.83 31.30
N ASN A 208 16.76 10.78 30.99
CA ASN A 208 17.24 10.54 29.63
C ASN A 208 16.05 10.37 28.67
N ASP A 209 16.27 10.65 27.39
CA ASP A 209 15.27 10.41 26.35
C ASP A 209 14.98 8.91 26.21
N ILE A 210 13.75 8.61 25.79
CA ILE A 210 13.22 7.27 25.52
C ILE A 210 13.27 7.07 24.02
N SER A 211 14.00 6.07 23.54
CA SER A 211 14.06 5.73 22.13
C SER A 211 13.12 4.58 21.79
N PHE A 212 12.39 4.71 20.68
CA PHE A 212 11.38 3.74 20.24
C PHE A 212 11.93 2.70 19.25
N ASN A 213 13.08 2.98 18.63
CA ASN A 213 13.77 2.05 17.74
C ASN A 213 15.28 2.32 17.71
N CYS A 214 16.09 1.27 17.90
CA CYS A 214 17.55 1.39 17.93
C CYS A 214 18.13 1.91 16.59
N GLU A 215 17.48 1.63 15.46
CA GLU A 215 17.96 2.02 14.13
C GLU A 215 17.85 3.53 13.94
N SER A 216 16.93 4.17 14.67
CA SER A 216 16.68 5.60 14.59
C SER A 216 17.63 6.45 15.45
N GLU A 217 18.52 5.83 16.24
CA GLU A 217 19.44 6.54 17.13
C GLU A 217 20.70 7.06 16.43
N ASP A 218 20.91 6.77 15.13
CA ASP A 218 22.03 7.23 14.27
C ASP A 218 23.41 7.15 14.98
N TYR A 219 23.63 6.07 15.74
CA TYR A 219 24.87 5.90 16.51
C TYR A 219 26.06 5.63 15.56
N PRO A 220 27.17 6.39 15.67
CA PRO A 220 28.37 6.13 14.87
C PRO A 220 29.01 4.80 15.29
N GLY A 221 28.75 3.75 14.49
CA GLY A 221 29.27 2.40 14.66
C GLY A 221 28.33 1.37 14.04
N LEU A 222 28.80 0.62 13.06
CA LEU A 222 28.04 -0.48 12.44
C LEU A 222 27.67 -1.51 13.53
N GLY A 223 26.38 -1.66 13.82
CA GLY A 223 25.86 -2.79 14.62
C GLY A 223 25.52 -2.52 16.09
N THR A 224 25.37 -1.27 16.54
CA THR A 224 24.84 -1.03 17.91
C THR A 224 23.44 -1.62 18.08
N CYS A 225 22.61 -1.57 17.04
CA CYS A 225 21.34 -2.30 16.98
C CYS A 225 21.54 -3.79 17.22
N ASP A 226 22.54 -4.44 16.63
CA ASP A 226 22.79 -5.88 16.83
C ASP A 226 23.00 -6.24 18.31
N THR A 227 23.50 -5.28 19.11
CA THR A 227 23.70 -5.46 20.56
C THR A 227 22.51 -5.01 21.42
N ARG A 228 21.62 -4.17 20.88
CA ARG A 228 20.49 -3.53 21.60
C ARG A 228 19.25 -3.50 20.70
N GLN A 229 18.86 -4.66 20.17
CA GLN A 229 17.67 -4.74 19.33
C GLN A 229 16.42 -4.51 20.19
N TYR A 230 15.82 -3.33 20.02
CA TYR A 230 14.52 -3.00 20.57
C TYR A 230 13.73 -2.25 19.51
N LYS A 231 12.42 -2.47 19.51
CA LYS A 231 11.49 -1.75 18.65
C LYS A 231 10.12 -1.73 19.30
N VAL A 232 9.40 -0.65 19.08
CA VAL A 232 7.96 -0.53 19.33
C VAL A 232 7.25 -0.58 17.99
N TYR A 233 6.13 -1.29 17.88
CA TYR A 233 5.43 -1.47 16.61
C TYR A 233 3.93 -1.73 16.80
N VAL A 234 3.14 -1.40 15.78
CA VAL A 234 1.72 -1.77 15.70
C VAL A 234 1.61 -3.20 15.22
N LYS A 235 1.06 -4.09 16.07
CA LYS A 235 0.94 -5.52 15.79
C LYS A 235 -0.15 -5.83 14.77
N ASN A 236 -1.29 -5.16 14.90
CA ASN A 236 -2.44 -5.41 14.03
C ASN A 236 -2.07 -5.14 12.57
N LEU A 237 -2.49 -6.04 11.71
CA LEU A 237 -2.38 -5.84 10.27
C LEU A 237 -3.36 -4.76 9.84
N ARG A 238 -2.83 -3.65 9.33
CA ARG A 238 -3.63 -2.59 8.71
C ARG A 238 -3.24 -2.43 7.26
N LEU A 239 -4.25 -2.27 6.40
CA LEU A 239 -4.08 -1.96 5.00
C LEU A 239 -4.51 -0.52 4.73
N GLY A 240 -4.02 0.06 3.65
CA GLY A 240 -4.40 1.39 3.21
C GLY A 240 -3.81 1.68 1.83
N ARG A 241 -3.87 2.95 1.41
CA ARG A 241 -3.36 3.40 0.10
C ARG A 241 -3.85 2.56 -1.07
N LEU A 242 -5.13 2.22 -1.02
CA LEU A 242 -5.78 1.50 -2.11
C LEU A 242 -5.72 2.39 -3.36
N SER A 243 -5.28 1.84 -4.49
CA SER A 243 -5.28 2.53 -5.78
C SER A 243 -5.69 1.59 -6.90
N ALA A 244 -6.38 2.14 -7.90
CA ALA A 244 -6.90 1.42 -9.05
C ALA A 244 -7.25 2.42 -10.16
N PRO A 245 -7.21 2.04 -11.45
CA PRO A 245 -6.90 0.71 -11.95
C PRO A 245 -5.41 0.47 -12.25
N ASN A 246 -4.47 1.36 -11.88
CA ASN A 246 -3.01 1.23 -12.14
C ASN A 246 -2.66 0.60 -13.51
N TRP A 247 -3.44 0.91 -14.54
CA TRP A 247 -3.37 0.35 -15.88
C TRP A 247 -3.38 1.49 -16.88
N SER A 248 -2.21 1.84 -17.40
CA SER A 248 -2.04 3.02 -18.25
C SER A 248 -2.42 2.74 -19.71
N TYR A 249 -2.57 3.81 -20.49
CA TYR A 249 -2.82 3.73 -21.93
C TYR A 249 -1.74 2.91 -22.65
N SER A 250 -0.46 3.10 -22.29
CA SER A 250 0.63 2.34 -22.88
C SER A 250 0.54 0.84 -22.59
N SER A 251 0.12 0.46 -21.38
CA SER A 251 -0.09 -0.94 -21.01
C SER A 251 -1.24 -1.55 -21.80
N ALA A 252 -2.36 -0.81 -21.92
CA ALA A 252 -3.52 -1.25 -22.70
C ALA A 252 -3.20 -1.40 -24.20
N CYS A 253 -2.43 -0.48 -24.80
CA CYS A 253 -2.00 -0.56 -26.21
C CYS A 253 -1.26 -1.86 -26.57
N THR A 254 -0.53 -2.46 -25.63
CA THR A 254 0.23 -3.70 -25.84
C THR A 254 -0.46 -4.93 -25.27
N GLY A 255 -1.57 -4.73 -24.55
CA GLY A 255 -2.26 -5.74 -23.75
C GLY A 255 -3.74 -5.78 -24.06
N ASN A 256 -4.56 -5.78 -23.00
CA ASN A 256 -6.02 -5.76 -23.09
C ASN A 256 -6.55 -4.59 -22.25
N ALA A 257 -7.54 -3.86 -22.77
CA ALA A 257 -8.21 -2.76 -22.07
C ALA A 257 -9.14 -3.21 -20.93
N LEU A 258 -9.71 -4.42 -20.98
CA LEU A 258 -10.47 -5.04 -19.88
C LEU A 258 -9.55 -5.68 -18.84
N GLN A 259 -8.65 -4.86 -18.31
CA GLN A 259 -7.75 -5.22 -17.24
C GLN A 259 -7.59 -4.04 -16.28
N ALA A 260 -7.46 -4.35 -14.99
CA ALA A 260 -7.11 -3.39 -13.97
C ALA A 260 -6.15 -4.04 -12.96
N VAL A 261 -5.27 -3.23 -12.41
CA VAL A 261 -4.30 -3.56 -11.37
C VAL A 261 -4.71 -2.81 -10.10
N LEU A 262 -5.19 -3.58 -9.13
CA LEU A 262 -5.62 -3.09 -7.83
C LEU A 262 -4.42 -3.17 -6.89
N ARG A 263 -4.02 -2.07 -6.27
CA ARG A 263 -2.86 -2.00 -5.38
C ARG A 263 -3.24 -1.55 -3.98
N TRP A 264 -2.51 -2.03 -3.00
CA TRP A 264 -2.66 -1.63 -1.60
C TRP A 264 -1.28 -1.52 -0.94
N GLY A 265 -1.22 -0.70 0.10
CA GLY A 265 -0.09 -0.63 1.01
C GLY A 265 -0.41 -1.31 2.34
N LYS A 266 0.60 -1.92 2.93
CA LYS A 266 0.57 -2.37 4.32
C LYS A 266 0.96 -1.18 5.21
N LEU A 267 0.10 -0.79 6.14
CA LEU A 267 0.37 0.30 7.08
C LEU A 267 1.04 -0.20 8.37
N SER A 268 0.76 -1.45 8.76
CA SER A 268 1.33 -2.09 9.95
C SER A 268 1.16 -3.61 9.92
N GLY A 269 1.76 -4.31 10.89
CA GLY A 269 1.61 -5.75 11.08
C GLY A 269 2.24 -6.62 9.99
N THR A 270 1.88 -7.91 10.00
CA THR A 270 2.38 -8.92 9.06
C THR A 270 1.25 -9.38 8.17
N GLN A 271 1.41 -9.33 6.84
CA GLN A 271 0.47 -9.93 5.90
C GLN A 271 0.94 -11.35 5.55
N THR A 272 0.04 -12.33 5.62
CA THR A 272 0.30 -13.72 5.17
C THR A 272 -0.51 -14.10 3.95
N ALA A 273 -1.71 -13.56 3.82
CA ALA A 273 -2.62 -13.77 2.70
C ALA A 273 -3.51 -12.56 2.46
N TYR A 274 -4.22 -12.53 1.33
CA TYR A 274 -5.18 -11.48 1.01
C TYR A 274 -6.42 -12.03 0.27
N GLU A 275 -7.49 -11.25 0.28
CA GLU A 275 -8.68 -11.43 -0.53
C GLU A 275 -9.09 -10.11 -1.15
N VAL A 276 -9.37 -10.11 -2.45
CA VAL A 276 -9.89 -8.95 -3.18
C VAL A 276 -11.27 -9.29 -3.74
N ILE A 277 -12.22 -8.39 -3.52
CA ILE A 277 -13.58 -8.45 -4.09
C ILE A 277 -13.80 -7.22 -4.95
N VAL A 278 -14.39 -7.42 -6.13
CA VAL A 278 -14.80 -6.38 -7.05
C VAL A 278 -16.28 -6.58 -7.37
N ASN A 279 -17.10 -5.54 -7.18
CA ASN A 279 -18.53 -5.54 -7.48
C ASN A 279 -18.89 -4.35 -8.39
N ASP A 280 -19.98 -4.50 -9.11
CA ASP A 280 -20.62 -3.46 -9.95
C ASP A 280 -21.65 -2.61 -9.18
N SER A 281 -21.77 -2.84 -7.87
CA SER A 281 -22.63 -2.09 -6.97
C SER A 281 -21.92 -1.80 -5.65
N ASN A 282 -22.36 -0.74 -4.94
CA ASN A 282 -21.80 -0.35 -3.65
C ASN A 282 -22.29 -1.25 -2.50
N VAL A 283 -22.39 -2.55 -2.74
CA VAL A 283 -22.75 -3.55 -1.74
C VAL A 283 -21.74 -4.68 -1.87
N MET A 284 -20.82 -4.77 -0.91
CA MET A 284 -19.85 -5.85 -0.87
C MET A 284 -20.57 -7.18 -0.65
N SER A 285 -20.26 -8.16 -1.49
CA SER A 285 -20.88 -9.49 -1.45
C SER A 285 -19.92 -10.52 -2.01
N THR A 286 -19.79 -11.63 -1.29
CA THR A 286 -19.10 -12.85 -1.74
C THR A 286 -20.06 -13.91 -2.29
N THR A 287 -21.35 -13.58 -2.41
CA THR A 287 -22.34 -14.52 -2.93
C THR A 287 -22.13 -14.73 -4.43
N SER A 288 -22.06 -15.98 -4.87
CA SER A 288 -21.93 -16.31 -6.28
C SER A 288 -23.01 -15.60 -7.12
N GLY A 289 -22.59 -14.88 -8.15
CA GLY A 289 -23.49 -14.06 -8.97
C GLY A 289 -23.63 -12.60 -8.53
N ALA A 290 -23.21 -12.24 -7.31
CA ALA A 290 -23.29 -10.87 -6.78
C ALA A 290 -21.94 -10.13 -6.76
N PHE A 291 -20.85 -10.80 -7.14
CA PHE A 291 -19.54 -10.18 -7.39
C PHE A 291 -19.16 -10.27 -8.86
N VAL A 292 -18.34 -9.32 -9.30
CA VAL A 292 -17.71 -9.30 -10.62
C VAL A 292 -16.44 -10.13 -10.59
N CYS A 293 -15.61 -9.93 -9.56
CA CYS A 293 -14.42 -10.74 -9.32
C CYS A 293 -14.21 -10.98 -7.83
N TRP A 294 -13.81 -12.19 -7.45
CA TRP A 294 -13.41 -12.49 -6.08
C TRP A 294 -12.22 -13.44 -6.10
N SER A 295 -11.06 -12.96 -5.63
CA SER A 295 -9.82 -13.73 -5.70
C SER A 295 -9.82 -15.00 -4.85
N GLU A 296 -10.80 -15.14 -3.95
CA GLU A 296 -10.71 -15.99 -2.77
C GLU A 296 -9.41 -15.70 -2.00
N LYS A 297 -9.14 -16.50 -0.97
CA LYS A 297 -7.94 -16.33 -0.15
C LYS A 297 -6.69 -16.75 -0.92
N VAL A 298 -5.81 -15.79 -1.18
CA VAL A 298 -4.52 -16.00 -1.84
C VAL A 298 -3.40 -15.91 -0.82
N ASN A 299 -2.71 -17.02 -0.59
CA ASN A 299 -1.55 -17.09 0.33
C ASN A 299 -0.30 -16.50 -0.34
N ASN A 300 -0.13 -15.18 -0.23
CA ASN A 300 1.03 -14.47 -0.73
C ASN A 300 1.41 -13.31 0.22
N PRO A 301 2.40 -13.49 1.10
CA PRO A 301 2.74 -12.51 2.15
C PRO A 301 3.34 -11.21 1.60
N SER A 302 3.93 -11.24 0.41
CA SER A 302 4.57 -10.07 -0.22
C SER A 302 3.70 -9.38 -1.27
N ALA A 303 2.46 -9.84 -1.48
CA ALA A 303 1.58 -9.21 -2.45
C ALA A 303 1.17 -7.80 -2.02
N THR A 304 1.33 -6.85 -2.94
CA THR A 304 0.85 -5.46 -2.82
C THR A 304 -0.08 -5.09 -3.97
N GLN A 305 -0.39 -6.05 -4.84
CA GLN A 305 -1.23 -5.84 -6.01
C GLN A 305 -1.96 -7.11 -6.45
N TYR A 306 -3.10 -6.92 -7.12
CA TYR A 306 -3.90 -7.96 -7.75
C TYR A 306 -4.39 -7.50 -9.12
N ILE A 307 -4.27 -8.38 -10.12
CA ILE A 307 -4.68 -8.08 -11.49
C ILE A 307 -6.03 -8.73 -11.76
N ILE A 308 -7.03 -7.91 -12.11
CA ILE A 308 -8.32 -8.37 -12.59
C ILE A 308 -8.37 -8.23 -14.11
N SER A 309 -8.88 -9.25 -14.78
CA SER A 309 -9.09 -9.28 -16.23
C SER A 309 -10.17 -10.29 -16.57
N ASN A 310 -10.71 -10.26 -17.78
CA ASN A 310 -11.63 -11.33 -18.22
C ASN A 310 -10.93 -12.69 -18.40
N SER A 311 -9.62 -12.71 -18.62
CA SER A 311 -8.82 -13.95 -18.61
C SER A 311 -8.61 -14.52 -17.20
N ASN A 312 -8.87 -13.75 -16.15
CA ASN A 312 -8.76 -14.21 -14.77
C ASN A 312 -9.94 -15.14 -14.43
N PRO A 313 -9.68 -16.40 -14.03
CA PRO A 313 -10.74 -17.37 -13.74
C PRO A 313 -11.68 -16.92 -12.61
N TYR A 314 -11.20 -16.09 -11.69
CA TYR A 314 -11.95 -15.55 -10.56
C TYR A 314 -12.92 -14.42 -10.94
N CYS A 315 -12.75 -13.83 -12.13
CA CYS A 315 -13.58 -12.73 -12.61
C CYS A 315 -14.67 -13.18 -13.61
N GLY A 316 -14.63 -14.44 -14.06
CA GLY A 316 -15.73 -15.07 -14.80
C GLY A 316 -16.19 -14.36 -16.07
N ASN A 317 -15.30 -13.65 -16.78
CA ASN A 317 -15.62 -12.79 -17.94
C ASN A 317 -16.67 -11.69 -17.67
N ARG A 318 -16.73 -11.16 -16.44
CA ARG A 318 -17.75 -10.17 -16.03
C ARG A 318 -17.30 -8.72 -16.12
N LEU A 319 -16.03 -8.44 -16.41
CA LEU A 319 -15.58 -7.07 -16.67
C LEU A 319 -16.16 -6.60 -18.00
N GLN A 320 -16.74 -5.41 -17.96
CA GLN A 320 -17.35 -4.71 -19.07
C GLN A 320 -16.60 -3.40 -19.27
N TYR A 321 -16.65 -2.88 -20.49
CA TYR A 321 -16.00 -1.62 -20.79
C TYR A 321 -16.80 -0.43 -20.25
N GLY A 322 -16.12 0.68 -20.00
CA GLY A 322 -16.70 1.94 -19.54
C GLY A 322 -17.49 1.81 -18.24
N THR A 323 -17.22 0.78 -17.45
CA THR A 323 -18.03 0.40 -16.28
C THR A 323 -17.26 0.72 -15.01
N ALA A 324 -17.95 1.37 -14.08
CA ALA A 324 -17.46 1.70 -12.76
C ALA A 324 -17.57 0.48 -11.83
N TYR A 325 -16.49 0.16 -11.13
CA TYR A 325 -16.44 -0.96 -10.20
C TYR A 325 -15.96 -0.53 -8.83
N TYR A 326 -16.62 -1.06 -7.80
CA TYR A 326 -16.20 -0.95 -6.42
C TYR A 326 -15.27 -2.11 -6.10
N TRP A 327 -14.24 -1.87 -5.29
CA TRP A 327 -13.43 -2.96 -4.78
C TRP A 327 -13.09 -2.81 -3.31
N TRP A 328 -12.93 -3.97 -2.68
CA TRP A 328 -12.54 -4.11 -1.30
C TRP A 328 -11.40 -5.12 -1.20
N ILE A 329 -10.61 -4.95 -0.16
CA ILE A 329 -9.56 -5.89 0.21
C ILE A 329 -9.61 -6.17 1.70
N ARG A 330 -9.31 -7.41 2.06
CA ARG A 330 -8.87 -7.77 3.41
C ARG A 330 -7.59 -8.58 3.31
N ALA A 331 -6.81 -8.55 4.37
CA ALA A 331 -5.64 -9.41 4.50
C ALA A 331 -5.75 -10.29 5.74
N TYR A 332 -4.81 -11.23 5.86
CA TYR A 332 -4.71 -12.13 6.99
C TYR A 332 -3.39 -11.90 7.72
N ASP A 333 -3.45 -11.85 9.04
CA ASP A 333 -2.27 -11.76 9.89
C ASP A 333 -1.56 -13.11 10.04
N GLU A 334 -0.52 -13.16 10.87
CA GLU A 334 0.27 -14.37 11.13
C GLU A 334 -0.49 -15.42 11.96
N GLU A 335 -1.49 -15.00 12.72
CA GLU A 335 -2.45 -15.85 13.43
C GLU A 335 -3.64 -16.26 12.54
N ASN A 336 -3.59 -15.91 11.24
CA ASN A 336 -4.59 -16.25 10.25
C ASN A 336 -5.96 -15.59 10.49
N ASN A 337 -6.01 -14.50 11.25
CA ASN A 337 -7.21 -13.70 11.44
C ASN A 337 -7.37 -12.71 10.28
N PRO A 338 -8.58 -12.55 9.72
CA PRO A 338 -8.82 -11.54 8.71
C PRO A 338 -8.86 -10.14 9.32
N THR A 339 -8.35 -9.17 8.58
CA THR A 339 -8.66 -7.75 8.82
C THR A 339 -10.13 -7.48 8.49
N GLU A 340 -10.62 -6.29 8.88
CA GLU A 340 -11.82 -5.74 8.25
C GLU A 340 -11.63 -5.57 6.74
N TRP A 341 -12.74 -5.34 6.04
CA TRP A 341 -12.74 -5.03 4.62
C TRP A 341 -12.46 -3.54 4.40
N TYR A 342 -11.36 -3.24 3.76
CA TYR A 342 -10.99 -1.90 3.35
C TYR A 342 -11.59 -1.60 1.97
N GLN A 343 -12.43 -0.57 1.90
CA GLN A 343 -13.00 -0.07 0.65
C GLN A 343 -12.05 0.92 -0.01
N TYR A 344 -11.94 0.85 -1.33
CA TYR A 344 -11.31 1.91 -2.11
C TYR A 344 -12.19 3.17 -2.14
N VAL A 345 -11.60 4.33 -1.83
CA VAL A 345 -12.32 5.60 -1.64
C VAL A 345 -11.61 6.79 -2.28
N SER A 346 -10.63 6.54 -3.16
CA SER A 346 -9.73 7.57 -3.66
C SER A 346 -9.64 7.63 -5.18
N ASN A 347 -10.79 7.56 -5.88
CA ASN A 347 -10.84 7.91 -7.30
C ASN A 347 -10.40 9.37 -7.45
N SER A 348 -9.24 9.60 -8.07
CA SER A 348 -8.62 10.91 -8.17
C SER A 348 -7.98 11.11 -9.54
N ILE A 349 -7.74 12.38 -9.90
CA ILE A 349 -7.02 12.74 -11.14
C ILE A 349 -5.62 12.10 -11.28
N ALA A 350 -5.07 11.52 -10.20
CA ALA A 350 -3.79 10.82 -10.21
C ALA A 350 -3.91 9.35 -10.63
N ASP A 351 -5.13 8.81 -10.80
CA ASP A 351 -5.33 7.45 -11.29
C ASP A 351 -4.88 7.35 -12.76
N THR A 352 -4.12 6.29 -13.05
CA THR A 352 -3.29 6.18 -14.26
C THR A 352 -4.07 6.04 -15.57
N ASP A 353 -5.36 5.72 -15.48
CA ASP A 353 -6.27 5.53 -16.61
C ASP A 353 -7.03 6.82 -16.99
N GLN A 354 -6.98 7.87 -16.15
CA GLN A 354 -7.62 9.17 -16.38
C GLN A 354 -9.14 9.12 -16.66
N ASN A 355 -9.80 7.97 -16.41
CA ASN A 355 -11.23 7.79 -16.64
C ASN A 355 -11.99 8.04 -15.33
N LEU A 356 -12.21 9.31 -15.01
CA LEU A 356 -13.00 9.68 -13.83
C LEU A 356 -14.50 9.47 -14.11
N ASP A 357 -15.13 8.61 -13.33
CA ASP A 357 -16.59 8.39 -13.33
C ASP A 357 -17.35 9.34 -12.38
N GLY A 358 -16.62 10.21 -11.67
CA GLY A 358 -17.18 11.17 -10.72
C GLY A 358 -17.54 10.59 -9.34
N ASN A 359 -17.26 9.30 -9.10
CA ASN A 359 -17.46 8.65 -7.80
C ASN A 359 -16.12 8.23 -7.19
N ALA A 360 -15.82 8.77 -6.00
CA ALA A 360 -14.59 8.51 -5.26
C ALA A 360 -14.37 7.02 -4.93
N MET A 361 -15.42 6.19 -4.88
CA MET A 361 -15.34 4.80 -4.42
C MET A 361 -15.19 3.76 -5.53
N THR A 362 -15.08 4.19 -6.79
CA THR A 362 -15.04 3.30 -7.95
C THR A 362 -13.85 3.62 -8.83
N PHE A 363 -13.30 2.60 -9.51
CA PHE A 363 -12.45 2.81 -10.67
C PHE A 363 -13.27 2.47 -11.92
N GLN A 364 -12.95 3.09 -13.06
CA GLN A 364 -13.65 2.85 -14.30
C GLN A 364 -12.76 2.11 -15.29
N THR A 365 -13.27 1.05 -15.92
CA THR A 365 -12.56 0.43 -17.04
C THR A 365 -12.58 1.32 -18.28
N PHE A 366 -11.62 1.14 -19.18
CA PHE A 366 -11.62 1.82 -20.48
C PHE A 366 -12.92 1.60 -21.24
N LYS A 367 -13.34 2.57 -22.04
CA LYS A 367 -14.59 2.55 -22.80
C LYS A 367 -14.60 1.47 -23.86
N HIS A 368 -13.49 1.10 -24.46
CA HIS A 368 -13.39 -0.01 -25.42
C HIS A 368 -11.93 -0.41 -25.56
N GLU A 369 -11.63 -1.31 -26.50
CA GLU A 369 -10.24 -1.61 -26.81
C GLU A 369 -9.51 -0.45 -27.47
N PHE A 370 -8.20 -0.46 -27.33
CA PHE A 370 -7.33 0.57 -27.91
C PHE A 370 -7.15 0.36 -29.43
N PRO A 371 -6.88 1.44 -30.20
CA PRO A 371 -6.60 1.31 -31.62
C PRO A 371 -5.36 0.44 -31.85
N ASN A 372 -5.36 -0.30 -32.96
CA ASN A 372 -4.25 -1.16 -33.36
C ASN A 372 -3.55 -0.54 -34.58
N PRO A 373 -2.46 0.21 -34.38
CA PRO A 373 -1.75 0.87 -35.47
C PRO A 373 -0.98 -0.17 -36.29
N PHE A 374 -1.26 -0.19 -37.57
CA PHE A 374 -0.58 -1.01 -38.55
C PHE A 374 -0.48 -0.23 -39.86
N PHE A 375 0.61 -0.42 -40.59
CA PHE A 375 0.82 0.24 -41.87
C PHE A 375 1.73 -0.56 -42.79
N SER A 376 1.58 -0.28 -44.08
CA SER A 376 2.40 -0.78 -45.18
C SER A 376 3.09 0.38 -45.90
N TRP A 377 4.11 0.08 -46.69
CA TRP A 377 4.77 1.09 -47.52
C TRP A 377 5.24 0.55 -48.86
N ALA A 378 5.35 1.43 -49.84
CA ALA A 378 5.85 1.15 -51.17
C ALA A 378 6.59 2.36 -51.79
N PRO A 379 7.71 2.15 -52.51
CA PRO A 379 8.41 0.89 -52.71
C PRO A 379 9.03 0.34 -51.41
N LEU A 380 9.24 -0.99 -51.35
CA LEU A 380 9.87 -1.64 -50.18
C LEU A 380 11.34 -1.20 -50.02
N GLU A 381 12.02 -0.97 -51.14
CA GLU A 381 13.35 -0.38 -51.16
C GLU A 381 13.21 1.15 -51.14
N VAL A 382 13.68 1.75 -50.06
CA VAL A 382 13.59 3.20 -49.84
C VAL A 382 14.88 3.85 -50.31
N MET A 383 14.74 4.77 -51.26
CA MET A 383 15.87 5.44 -51.91
C MET A 383 15.89 6.93 -51.58
N THR A 384 17.08 7.50 -51.40
CA THR A 384 17.23 8.95 -51.17
C THR A 384 16.68 9.76 -52.34
N GLY A 385 16.07 10.89 -52.05
CA GLY A 385 15.51 11.80 -53.06
C GLY A 385 14.25 11.28 -53.78
N THR A 386 13.75 10.10 -53.41
CA THR A 386 12.48 9.55 -53.93
C THR A 386 11.41 9.55 -52.86
N THR A 387 10.14 9.49 -53.29
CA THR A 387 9.00 9.39 -52.38
C THR A 387 8.63 7.94 -52.12
N THR A 388 8.70 7.54 -50.86
CA THR A 388 8.09 6.30 -50.38
C THR A 388 6.72 6.62 -49.79
N THR A 389 5.69 5.92 -50.26
CA THR A 389 4.32 6.07 -49.77
C THR A 389 4.09 5.12 -48.61
N PHE A 390 3.62 5.63 -47.49
CA PHE A 390 3.19 4.89 -46.30
C PHE A 390 1.67 4.99 -46.18
N THR A 391 1.02 3.84 -46.01
CA THR A 391 -0.43 3.70 -45.93
C THR A 391 -0.80 3.04 -44.62
N SER A 392 -1.65 3.71 -43.84
CA SER A 392 -2.24 3.14 -42.64
C SER A 392 -3.28 2.08 -43.02
N ASP A 393 -3.10 0.90 -42.43
CA ASP A 393 -4.02 -0.24 -42.48
C ASP A 393 -4.55 -0.52 -41.06
N SER A 394 -4.69 0.56 -40.28
CA SER A 394 -4.97 0.50 -38.83
C SER A 394 -6.45 0.27 -38.52
N TYR A 395 -6.71 -0.27 -37.34
CA TYR A 395 -8.06 -0.50 -36.83
C TYR A 395 -8.32 0.28 -35.55
N ALA A 396 -9.59 0.63 -35.33
CA ALA A 396 -10.06 1.27 -34.12
C ALA A 396 -11.40 0.69 -33.66
N TYR A 397 -11.85 1.17 -32.51
CA TYR A 397 -13.11 0.81 -31.89
C TYR A 397 -13.93 2.09 -31.69
N LEU A 398 -15.24 2.05 -32.00
CA LEU A 398 -16.05 3.28 -32.14
C LEU A 398 -16.98 3.55 -30.96
N THR A 399 -17.26 2.56 -30.13
CA THR A 399 -18.25 2.65 -29.05
C THR A 399 -17.82 1.77 -27.91
N ALA A 400 -18.51 1.85 -26.77
CA ALA A 400 -18.12 1.06 -25.61
C ALA A 400 -18.41 -0.45 -25.70
N ASN A 401 -19.08 -0.92 -26.75
CA ASN A 401 -19.33 -2.34 -26.96
C ASN A 401 -19.18 -2.76 -28.43
N PRO A 402 -18.00 -2.56 -29.05
CA PRO A 402 -17.76 -3.02 -30.40
C PRO A 402 -17.33 -4.49 -30.35
N GLN A 403 -18.14 -5.39 -30.88
CA GLN A 403 -17.74 -6.81 -30.98
C GLN A 403 -16.55 -7.02 -31.93
N LEU A 404 -16.30 -6.09 -32.86
CA LEU A 404 -15.26 -6.20 -33.86
C LEU A 404 -14.56 -4.86 -34.10
N PRO A 405 -13.24 -4.86 -34.34
CA PRO A 405 -12.52 -3.66 -34.78
C PRO A 405 -13.02 -3.21 -36.16
N VAL A 406 -12.99 -1.90 -36.40
CA VAL A 406 -13.31 -1.31 -37.70
C VAL A 406 -12.07 -0.67 -38.32
N SER A 407 -12.01 -0.67 -39.66
CA SER A 407 -10.98 0.09 -40.38
C SER A 407 -11.03 1.56 -39.98
N CYS A 408 -9.85 2.14 -39.74
CA CYS A 408 -9.62 3.57 -39.64
C CYS A 408 -9.79 4.23 -41.01
N GLU A 409 -11.02 4.30 -41.49
CA GLU A 409 -11.38 5.07 -42.69
C GLU A 409 -11.27 6.58 -42.41
N PRO A 410 -11.13 7.42 -43.46
CA PRO A 410 -11.04 8.87 -43.31
C PRO A 410 -12.14 9.44 -42.40
N GLY A 411 -11.73 10.16 -41.35
CA GLY A 411 -12.64 10.80 -40.39
C GLY A 411 -13.01 9.96 -39.16
N ARG A 412 -12.55 8.69 -39.07
CA ARG A 412 -12.75 7.85 -37.86
C ARG A 412 -11.57 7.86 -36.90
N CYS A 413 -10.38 8.08 -37.42
CA CYS A 413 -9.15 8.11 -36.66
C CYS A 413 -8.36 9.37 -37.02
N SER A 414 -7.55 9.83 -36.08
CA SER A 414 -6.50 10.82 -36.33
C SER A 414 -5.16 10.10 -36.41
N TYR A 415 -4.30 10.54 -37.32
CA TYR A 415 -2.99 9.92 -37.57
C TYR A 415 -1.89 10.88 -37.19
N PHE A 416 -0.73 10.34 -36.81
CA PHE A 416 0.49 11.11 -36.65
C PHE A 416 1.69 10.28 -37.09
N TRP A 417 2.29 10.66 -38.21
CA TRP A 417 3.48 10.04 -38.76
C TRP A 417 4.74 10.74 -38.27
N THR A 418 5.71 9.96 -37.83
CA THR A 418 7.05 10.43 -37.45
C THR A 418 8.11 9.48 -38.00
N THR A 419 9.35 9.95 -38.06
CA THR A 419 10.50 9.12 -38.42
C THR A 419 11.72 9.52 -37.60
N THR A 420 12.64 8.59 -37.42
CA THR A 420 13.91 8.84 -36.72
C THR A 420 14.91 9.63 -37.57
N ASP A 421 14.69 9.73 -38.89
CA ASP A 421 15.51 10.58 -39.77
C ASP A 421 15.04 12.04 -39.65
N ALA A 422 15.84 12.87 -38.98
CA ALA A 422 15.52 14.28 -38.74
C ALA A 422 15.50 15.12 -40.03
N ASP A 423 16.16 14.67 -41.10
CA ASP A 423 16.21 15.39 -42.38
C ASP A 423 15.05 15.01 -43.31
N ALA A 424 14.31 13.95 -42.99
CA ALA A 424 13.22 13.47 -43.84
C ALA A 424 12.04 14.45 -43.89
N THR A 425 11.43 14.58 -45.07
CA THR A 425 10.21 15.37 -45.26
C THR A 425 8.99 14.46 -45.33
N ILE A 426 8.07 14.62 -44.37
CA ILE A 426 6.77 13.93 -44.36
C ILE A 426 5.73 14.86 -44.99
N TYR A 427 5.14 14.47 -46.12
CA TYR A 427 4.21 15.33 -46.85
C TYR A 427 2.87 15.57 -46.14
N ALA A 428 2.34 14.55 -45.45
CA ALA A 428 1.04 14.63 -44.77
C ALA A 428 1.09 13.91 -43.42
N THR A 429 1.59 14.59 -42.38
CA THR A 429 1.80 14.01 -41.05
C THR A 429 0.52 13.49 -40.38
N THR A 430 -0.65 14.01 -40.75
CA THR A 430 -1.94 13.66 -40.11
C THR A 430 -2.92 12.91 -41.03
N SER A 431 -2.45 12.38 -42.15
CA SER A 431 -3.27 11.65 -43.12
C SER A 431 -3.13 10.14 -42.96
N ALA A 432 -4.15 9.37 -43.34
CA ALA A 432 -4.07 7.91 -43.40
C ALA A 432 -2.99 7.43 -44.38
N VAL A 433 -2.74 8.21 -45.43
CA VAL A 433 -1.66 7.98 -46.41
C VAL A 433 -0.74 9.19 -46.44
N THR A 434 0.57 8.96 -46.35
CA THR A 434 1.59 10.00 -46.51
C THR A 434 2.71 9.53 -47.42
N GLY A 435 3.35 10.45 -48.14
CA GLY A 435 4.67 10.21 -48.70
C GLY A 435 5.74 10.70 -47.73
N ILE A 436 6.88 10.01 -47.69
CA ILE A 436 8.08 10.45 -46.98
C ILE A 436 9.25 10.46 -47.97
N ASN A 437 9.96 11.58 -48.04
CA ASN A 437 11.22 11.69 -48.75
C ASN A 437 12.36 11.70 -47.75
N PHE A 438 13.29 10.78 -47.93
CA PHE A 438 14.54 10.74 -47.18
C PHE A 438 15.66 11.35 -48.02
N PHE A 439 16.53 12.16 -47.40
CA PHE A 439 17.62 12.85 -48.12
C PHE A 439 18.99 12.30 -47.78
N THR A 440 19.10 11.53 -46.70
CA THR A 440 20.36 10.97 -46.22
C THR A 440 20.25 9.45 -46.23
N ALA A 441 21.28 8.78 -46.75
CA ALA A 441 21.35 7.33 -46.63
C ALA A 441 21.67 6.96 -45.18
N THR A 442 20.69 6.40 -44.49
CA THR A 442 20.77 6.06 -43.07
C THR A 442 19.87 4.86 -42.77
N ASN A 443 20.06 4.27 -41.59
CA ASN A 443 19.05 3.40 -41.03
C ASN A 443 17.98 4.26 -40.38
N THR A 444 16.72 3.98 -40.66
CA THR A 444 15.61 4.74 -40.10
C THR A 444 14.44 3.85 -39.71
N ARG A 445 13.55 4.40 -38.89
CA ARG A 445 12.25 3.85 -38.54
C ARG A 445 11.19 4.88 -38.84
N VAL A 446 10.02 4.40 -39.25
CA VAL A 446 8.81 5.21 -39.36
C VAL A 446 7.85 4.74 -38.28
N THR A 447 7.24 5.69 -37.59
CA THR A 447 6.28 5.44 -36.51
C THR A 447 4.96 6.08 -36.87
N LEU A 448 3.90 5.26 -36.84
CA LEU A 448 2.52 5.70 -36.97
C LEU A 448 1.87 5.69 -35.58
N SER A 449 1.34 6.84 -35.16
CA SER A 449 0.40 6.91 -34.03
C SER A 449 -1.02 7.09 -34.55
N VAL A 450 -1.96 6.36 -33.96
CA VAL A 450 -3.38 6.39 -34.29
C VAL A 450 -4.16 6.77 -33.05
N THR A 451 -5.01 7.77 -33.17
CA THR A 451 -5.97 8.20 -32.14
C THR A 451 -7.38 7.91 -32.61
N ASP A 452 -8.18 7.24 -31.80
CA ASP A 452 -9.59 7.00 -32.11
C ASP A 452 -10.52 8.15 -31.67
N ALA A 453 -11.83 7.95 -31.83
CA ALA A 453 -12.84 8.96 -31.53
C ALA A 453 -13.02 9.27 -30.03
N GLU A 454 -12.65 8.33 -29.14
CA GLU A 454 -12.67 8.55 -27.69
C GLU A 454 -11.34 9.12 -27.18
N GLY A 455 -10.35 9.28 -28.06
CA GLY A 455 -9.05 9.87 -27.75
C GLY A 455 -8.00 8.85 -27.30
N TYR A 456 -8.25 7.54 -27.43
CA TYR A 456 -7.23 6.53 -27.12
C TYR A 456 -6.16 6.52 -28.20
N VAL A 457 -4.89 6.54 -27.79
CA VAL A 457 -3.73 6.66 -28.67
C VAL A 457 -2.81 5.47 -28.52
N CYS A 458 -2.51 4.81 -29.64
CA CYS A 458 -1.43 3.82 -29.72
C CYS A 458 -0.51 4.12 -30.88
N SER A 459 0.72 3.61 -30.79
CA SER A 459 1.74 3.77 -31.83
C SER A 459 2.36 2.45 -32.23
N SER A 460 2.68 2.30 -33.51
CA SER A 460 3.46 1.19 -34.05
C SER A 460 4.60 1.73 -34.90
N SER A 461 5.74 1.04 -34.88
CA SER A 461 6.94 1.43 -35.64
C SER A 461 7.33 0.33 -36.60
N SER A 462 7.82 0.71 -37.78
CA SER A 462 8.46 -0.23 -38.69
C SER A 462 9.69 -0.86 -38.03
N PRO A 463 10.11 -2.06 -38.48
CA PRO A 463 11.50 -2.47 -38.33
C PRO A 463 12.44 -1.39 -38.86
N GLU A 464 13.67 -1.41 -38.37
CA GLU A 464 14.72 -0.56 -38.91
C GLU A 464 15.02 -0.99 -40.36
N PHE A 465 14.89 -0.05 -41.29
CA PHE A 465 15.19 -0.27 -42.70
C PHE A 465 16.23 0.73 -43.18
N ARG A 466 16.91 0.37 -44.27
CA ARG A 466 17.96 1.19 -44.88
C ARG A 466 17.36 2.09 -45.95
N VAL A 467 17.71 3.37 -45.88
CA VAL A 467 17.57 4.31 -47.00
C VAL A 467 18.86 4.23 -47.82
N ASN A 468 18.75 3.83 -49.08
CA ASN A 468 19.89 3.67 -49.98
C ASN A 468 20.04 4.88 -50.90
N TYR A 469 21.26 5.14 -51.39
CA TYR A 469 21.43 6.03 -52.53
C TYR A 469 20.96 5.35 -53.81
N ASP A 470 20.35 6.12 -54.71
CA ASP A 470 20.21 5.70 -56.10
C ASP A 470 21.58 5.68 -56.77
N LEU A 471 22.16 4.48 -56.88
CA LEU A 471 23.44 4.28 -57.52
C LEU A 471 23.25 4.18 -59.04
N PRO A 472 24.05 4.88 -59.84
CA PRO A 472 23.98 4.75 -61.29
C PRO A 472 24.27 3.30 -61.72
N ILE A 473 23.50 2.80 -62.68
CA ILE A 473 23.71 1.48 -63.28
C ILE A 473 25.05 1.51 -64.02
N TRP A 474 26.03 0.74 -63.54
CA TRP A 474 27.29 0.55 -64.23
C TRP A 474 27.11 -0.45 -65.39
N HIS A 475 27.36 -0.01 -66.62
CA HIS A 475 27.44 -0.88 -67.79
C HIS A 475 28.91 -1.12 -68.15
N GLU A 476 29.32 -2.38 -68.17
CA GLU A 476 30.60 -2.76 -68.76
C GLU A 476 30.47 -2.74 -70.29
N ILE A 477 31.15 -1.80 -70.94
CA ILE A 477 31.20 -1.71 -72.40
C ILE A 477 32.47 -2.43 -72.85
N LYS A 478 32.32 -3.47 -73.68
CA LYS A 478 33.44 -4.18 -74.28
C LYS A 478 34.16 -3.26 -75.27
N ALA A 479 35.48 -3.07 -75.12
CA ALA A 479 36.28 -2.27 -76.05
C ALA A 479 36.24 -2.91 -77.46
N GLN A 480 36.08 -2.06 -78.49
CA GLN A 480 36.05 -2.46 -79.91
C GLN A 480 37.44 -2.80 -80.44
#